data_AF-A0A9W9CYV2-F1
#
_entry.id   AF-A0A9W9CYV2-F1
#
_cell.length_a   1.000
_cell.length_b   1.000
_cell.length_c   1.000
_cell.angle_alpha   90.00
_cell.angle_beta   90.00
_cell.angle_gamma   90.00
#
_symmetry.space_group_name_H-M   'P 1'
#
loop_
_entity.id
_entity.type
_entity.pdbx_description
1 polymer ?
#
loop_
_entity_poly.entity_id
_entity_poly.type
_entity_poly.pdbx_seq_one_letter_code
_entity_poly.pdbx_strand_id
1 'polypeptide(L)'
;MTPPDDPVEALKILAETIEDDMFLLHETDKGHRSVAYVCCYCSGFDPSKKLDKLLDEIHEPVPSYHKIGPSMEKYFSRVEVGKNVKRMNWSVVDSPILFNCGSNHVNADDLEHITEDEDIDVSKSRLRVELQTLSRLPETRAVLFSFKTHLCTLDEIKSEGLGPQLADAIDGLKQGNAPGMWTYKGAVRWGKKVKEYLRS
;
A
#
# COMPACT_ATOMS: atom_id res chain seq x y z
N MET A 1 -9.13 24.28 16.89
CA MET A 1 -10.53 24.09 16.47
C MET A 1 -11.11 22.94 17.27
N THR A 2 -12.36 23.03 17.70
CA THR A 2 -13.09 21.90 18.28
C THR A 2 -13.43 20.92 17.14
N PRO A 3 -13.23 19.60 17.30
CA PRO A 3 -13.64 18.63 16.28
C PRO A 3 -15.17 18.68 16.07
N PRO A 4 -15.66 18.48 14.84
CA PRO A 4 -17.10 18.45 14.57
C PRO A 4 -17.75 17.20 15.20
N ASP A 5 -19.04 17.31 15.54
CA ASP A 5 -19.81 16.19 16.10
C ASP A 5 -20.16 15.12 15.04
N ASP A 6 -20.28 15.50 13.76
CA ASP A 6 -20.52 14.57 12.66
C ASP A 6 -19.21 13.85 12.27
N PRO A 7 -19.13 12.51 12.40
CA PRO A 7 -17.93 11.77 12.03
C PRO A 7 -17.58 11.89 10.54
N VAL A 8 -18.57 12.06 9.65
CA VAL A 8 -18.29 12.23 8.21
C VAL A 8 -17.61 13.56 7.95
N GLU A 9 -18.06 14.62 8.61
CA GLU A 9 -17.44 15.94 8.54
C GLU A 9 -16.01 15.92 9.12
N ALA A 10 -15.79 15.19 10.22
CA ALA A 10 -14.45 15.01 10.77
C ALA A 10 -13.50 14.35 9.76
N LEU A 11 -13.95 13.30 9.07
CA LEU A 11 -13.16 12.62 8.04
C LEU A 11 -12.90 13.50 6.81
N LYS A 12 -13.87 14.33 6.39
CA LYS A 12 -13.64 15.30 5.30
C LYS A 12 -12.59 16.33 5.67
N ILE A 13 -12.65 16.90 6.87
CA ILE A 13 -11.62 17.83 7.34
C ILE A 13 -10.24 17.16 7.31
N LEU A 14 -10.13 15.90 7.75
CA LEU A 14 -8.87 15.16 7.64
C LEU A 14 -8.42 15.01 6.17
N ALA A 15 -9.32 14.63 5.27
CA ALA A 15 -9.03 14.46 3.84
C ALA A 15 -8.60 15.76 3.15
N GLU A 16 -9.12 16.91 3.58
CA GLU A 16 -8.81 18.22 3.00
C GLU A 16 -7.58 18.89 3.62
N THR A 17 -7.10 18.40 4.77
CA THR A 17 -5.99 19.02 5.52
C THR A 17 -4.74 18.17 5.61
N ILE A 18 -4.85 16.85 5.48
CA ILE A 18 -3.73 15.92 5.57
C ILE A 18 -3.61 15.11 4.28
N GLU A 19 -2.40 15.05 3.73
CA GLU A 19 -2.09 14.35 2.48
C GLU A 19 -1.94 12.83 2.63
N ASP A 20 -2.20 12.28 3.81
CA ASP A 20 -2.09 10.85 4.09
C ASP A 20 -3.47 10.20 3.93
N ASP A 21 -3.50 9.02 3.31
CA ASP A 21 -4.64 8.12 3.50
C ASP A 21 -4.59 7.55 4.91
N MET A 22 -5.75 7.34 5.52
CA MET A 22 -5.88 6.97 6.93
C MET A 22 -6.94 5.90 7.12
N PHE A 23 -6.60 4.85 7.87
CA PHE A 23 -7.52 3.82 8.33
C PHE A 23 -7.52 3.80 9.85
N LEU A 24 -8.71 3.81 10.44
CA LEU A 24 -8.92 3.62 11.87
C LEU A 24 -9.33 2.19 12.14
N LEU A 25 -8.54 1.51 12.97
CA LEU A 25 -8.76 0.13 13.34
C LEU A 25 -9.07 0.01 14.83
N HIS A 26 -10.15 -0.67 15.18
CA HIS A 26 -10.50 -1.02 16.55
C HIS A 26 -10.17 -2.48 16.82
N GLU A 27 -9.53 -2.76 17.95
CA GLU A 27 -9.30 -4.13 18.40
C GLU A 27 -10.62 -4.75 18.87
N THR A 28 -10.90 -5.96 18.41
CA THR A 28 -12.07 -6.77 18.78
C THR A 28 -11.62 -8.13 19.30
N ASP A 29 -12.55 -8.96 19.78
CA ASP A 29 -12.29 -10.35 20.16
C ASP A 29 -11.77 -11.22 18.99
N LYS A 30 -12.05 -10.80 17.75
CA LYS A 30 -11.62 -11.47 16.51
C LYS A 30 -10.40 -10.84 15.85
N GLY A 31 -9.88 -9.73 16.39
CA GLY A 31 -8.74 -8.99 15.85
C GLY A 31 -9.08 -7.54 15.47
N HIS A 32 -8.14 -6.84 14.84
CA HIS A 32 -8.30 -5.44 14.45
C HIS A 32 -9.27 -5.28 13.27
N ARG A 33 -10.33 -4.50 13.47
CA ARG A 33 -11.40 -4.21 12.51
C ARG A 33 -11.30 -2.79 12.00
N SER A 34 -11.40 -2.61 10.69
CA SER A 34 -11.50 -1.28 10.06
C SER A 34 -12.88 -0.67 10.30
N VAL A 35 -12.92 0.45 11.03
CA VAL A 35 -14.18 1.11 11.44
C VAL A 35 -14.44 2.44 10.73
N ALA A 36 -13.39 3.06 10.20
CA ALA A 36 -13.47 4.29 9.41
C ALA A 36 -12.19 4.46 8.59
N TYR A 37 -12.25 5.20 7.50
CA TYR A 37 -11.08 5.56 6.72
C TYR A 37 -11.29 6.83 5.88
N VAL A 38 -10.18 7.43 5.48
CA VAL A 38 -10.03 8.34 4.35
C VAL A 38 -9.05 7.66 3.40
N CYS A 39 -9.45 7.39 2.15
CA CYS A 39 -8.58 6.74 1.18
C CYS A 39 -8.81 7.35 -0.21
N CYS A 40 -8.00 8.36 -0.51
CA CYS A 40 -8.03 9.16 -1.72
C CYS A 40 -6.92 8.77 -2.69
N TYR A 41 -6.00 7.89 -2.30
CA TYR A 41 -4.85 7.48 -3.11
C TYR A 41 -4.71 5.96 -3.20
N CYS A 42 -5.81 5.20 -3.19
CA CYS A 42 -5.75 3.74 -3.29
C CYS A 42 -5.00 3.26 -4.55
N SER A 43 -4.36 2.09 -4.45
CA SER A 43 -3.59 1.50 -5.55
C SER A 43 -3.84 -0.01 -5.61
N GLY A 44 -4.64 -0.44 -6.58
CA GLY A 44 -4.93 -1.84 -6.82
C GLY A 44 -5.90 -2.47 -5.83
N PHE A 45 -6.74 -1.66 -5.18
CA PHE A 45 -7.84 -2.15 -4.35
C PHE A 45 -8.96 -1.12 -4.27
N ASP A 46 -10.18 -1.60 -4.09
CA ASP A 46 -11.34 -0.75 -3.80
C ASP A 46 -11.46 -0.52 -2.27
N PRO A 47 -11.29 0.73 -1.78
CA PRO A 47 -11.38 1.04 -0.35
C PRO A 47 -12.78 0.79 0.23
N SER A 48 -13.85 0.88 -0.59
CA SER A 48 -15.23 0.63 -0.12
C SER A 48 -15.42 -0.79 0.41
N LYS A 49 -14.63 -1.75 -0.09
CA LYS A 49 -14.65 -3.15 0.33
C LYS A 49 -13.89 -3.40 1.63
N LYS A 50 -13.27 -2.37 2.22
CA LYS A 50 -12.41 -2.48 3.41
C LYS A 50 -13.09 -2.04 4.70
N LEU A 51 -14.27 -1.41 4.63
CA LEU A 51 -15.04 -1.07 5.82
C LEU A 51 -15.57 -2.33 6.50
N ASP A 52 -15.53 -2.35 7.83
CA ASP A 52 -16.03 -3.45 8.67
C ASP A 52 -15.35 -4.81 8.42
N LYS A 53 -14.15 -4.78 7.83
CA LYS A 53 -13.30 -5.96 7.65
C LYS A 53 -12.24 -6.06 8.72
N LEU A 54 -11.94 -7.28 9.14
CA LEU A 54 -10.78 -7.59 9.95
C LEU A 54 -9.49 -7.43 9.14
N LEU A 55 -8.39 -7.24 9.85
CA LEU A 55 -7.07 -7.01 9.26
C LEU A 55 -6.65 -8.18 8.36
N ASP A 56 -6.97 -9.42 8.73
CA ASP A 56 -6.70 -10.60 7.92
C ASP A 56 -7.58 -10.69 6.67
N GLU A 57 -8.88 -10.38 6.77
CA GLU A 57 -9.80 -10.30 5.65
C GLU A 57 -9.37 -9.24 4.63
N ILE A 58 -8.88 -8.08 5.10
CA ILE A 58 -8.37 -7.01 4.22
C ILE A 58 -7.17 -7.47 3.40
N HIS A 59 -6.30 -8.29 4.01
CA HIS A 59 -5.03 -8.74 3.47
C HIS A 59 -5.10 -10.12 2.80
N GLU A 60 -6.28 -10.74 2.70
CA GLU A 60 -6.47 -12.03 2.03
C GLU A 60 -5.81 -12.10 0.63
N PRO A 61 -5.89 -11.06 -0.22
CA PRO A 61 -5.27 -11.10 -1.56
C PRO A 61 -3.74 -11.06 -1.53
N VAL A 62 -3.11 -10.75 -0.39
CA VAL A 62 -1.66 -10.56 -0.29
C VAL A 62 -0.95 -11.92 -0.20
N PRO A 63 -0.06 -12.24 -1.17
CA PRO A 63 0.63 -13.52 -1.19
C PRO A 63 1.38 -13.83 0.11
N SER A 64 1.19 -15.05 0.63
CA SER A 64 1.82 -15.53 1.87
C SER A 64 1.47 -14.74 3.14
N TYR A 65 0.43 -13.90 3.12
CA TYR A 65 0.01 -13.13 4.30
C TYR A 65 -0.27 -14.02 5.52
N HIS A 66 -0.91 -15.18 5.34
CA HIS A 66 -1.21 -16.13 6.42
C HIS A 66 0.01 -16.54 7.25
N LYS A 67 1.23 -16.48 6.69
CA LYS A 67 2.48 -16.79 7.41
C LYS A 67 2.88 -15.71 8.41
N ILE A 68 2.47 -14.45 8.15
CA ILE A 68 2.82 -13.28 8.97
C ILE A 68 1.64 -12.68 9.73
N GLY A 69 0.41 -12.98 9.32
CA GLY A 69 -0.83 -12.43 9.87
C GLY A 69 -0.91 -12.50 11.41
N PRO A 70 -0.70 -13.67 12.05
CA PRO A 70 -0.72 -13.76 13.52
C PRO A 70 0.33 -12.87 14.21
N SER A 71 1.51 -12.71 13.61
CA SER A 71 2.56 -11.83 14.14
C SER A 71 2.19 -10.36 13.94
N MET A 72 1.55 -10.02 12.82
CA MET A 72 1.09 -8.66 12.54
C MET A 72 -0.03 -8.25 13.51
N GLU A 73 -1.02 -9.12 13.72
CA GLU A 73 -2.11 -8.89 14.67
C GLU A 73 -1.57 -8.62 16.08
N LYS A 74 -0.68 -9.50 16.56
CA LYS A 74 0.00 -9.33 17.85
C LYS A 74 0.82 -8.04 17.93
N TYR A 75 1.41 -7.61 16.81
CA TYR A 75 2.15 -6.35 16.76
C TYR A 75 1.21 -5.16 16.92
N PHE A 76 0.08 -5.16 16.19
CA PHE A 76 -0.92 -4.09 16.27
C PHE A 76 -1.44 -3.95 17.71
N SER A 77 -1.82 -5.05 18.38
CA SER A 77 -2.27 -5.04 19.80
C SER A 77 -1.24 -4.44 20.77
N ARG A 78 0.06 -4.47 20.43
CA ARG A 78 1.15 -3.97 21.29
C ARG A 78 1.54 -2.52 21.04
N VAL A 79 1.04 -1.88 19.98
CA VAL A 79 1.37 -0.47 19.71
C VAL A 79 0.87 0.40 20.86
N GLU A 80 1.79 1.10 21.51
CA GLU A 80 1.54 2.00 22.64
C GLU A 80 1.36 3.44 22.19
N VAL A 81 0.64 4.21 23.01
CA VAL A 81 0.46 5.66 22.78
C VAL A 81 1.82 6.36 22.84
N GLY A 82 2.10 7.19 21.82
CA GLY A 82 3.37 7.89 21.69
C GLY A 82 4.54 7.03 21.20
N LYS A 83 4.33 5.74 20.89
CA LYS A 83 5.33 4.83 20.31
C LYS A 83 4.96 4.48 18.88
N ASN A 84 5.08 5.49 18.01
CA ASN A 84 4.71 5.36 16.61
C ASN A 84 5.74 4.51 15.84
N VAL A 85 5.25 3.76 14.86
CA VAL A 85 6.05 2.87 14.02
C VAL A 85 5.95 3.35 12.60
N LYS A 86 7.05 3.32 11.86
CA LYS A 86 7.08 3.59 10.42
C LYS A 86 7.62 2.42 9.62
N ARG A 87 7.07 2.19 8.43
CA ARG A 87 7.59 1.27 7.43
C ARG A 87 7.33 1.81 6.03
N MET A 88 7.90 1.17 5.02
CA MET A 88 7.62 1.48 3.63
C MET A 88 6.96 0.29 2.94
N ASN A 89 6.01 0.59 2.06
CA ASN A 89 5.54 -0.30 1.00
C ASN A 89 5.85 0.38 -0.33
N TRP A 90 6.10 -0.41 -1.38
CA TRP A 90 6.44 0.16 -2.69
C TRP A 90 5.94 -0.71 -3.85
N SER A 91 5.76 -0.10 -5.00
CA SER A 91 5.49 -0.74 -6.30
C SER A 91 5.97 0.16 -7.43
N VAL A 92 5.90 -0.32 -8.68
CA VAL A 92 5.99 0.52 -9.86
C VAL A 92 4.59 0.63 -10.46
N VAL A 93 4.19 1.84 -10.84
CA VAL A 93 2.94 2.15 -11.52
C VAL A 93 3.23 2.79 -12.87
N ASP A 94 2.32 2.68 -13.82
CA ASP A 94 2.51 3.13 -15.22
C ASP A 94 2.02 4.56 -15.48
N SER A 95 1.50 5.25 -14.47
CA SER A 95 0.86 6.56 -14.59
C SER A 95 0.99 7.38 -13.30
N PRO A 96 0.78 8.71 -13.34
CA PRO A 96 0.79 9.56 -12.14
C PRO A 96 -0.54 9.52 -11.35
N ILE A 97 -1.48 8.65 -11.73
CA ILE A 97 -2.82 8.62 -11.15
C ILE A 97 -2.72 8.06 -9.72
N LEU A 98 -3.07 8.89 -8.74
CA LEU A 98 -2.97 8.52 -7.33
C LEU A 98 -4.12 7.60 -6.87
N PHE A 99 -5.34 7.82 -7.39
CA PHE A 99 -6.52 7.00 -7.09
C PHE A 99 -6.76 5.99 -8.20
N ASN A 100 -6.36 4.74 -8.00
CA ASN A 100 -6.57 3.65 -8.92
C ASN A 100 -7.00 2.38 -8.17
N CYS A 101 -8.30 2.09 -8.16
CA CYS A 101 -8.85 0.89 -7.52
C CYS A 101 -8.53 -0.42 -8.25
N GLY A 102 -8.07 -0.35 -9.51
CA GLY A 102 -7.98 -1.49 -10.41
C GLY A 102 -6.55 -1.94 -10.66
N SER A 103 -5.98 -1.50 -11.78
CA SER A 103 -4.93 -2.21 -12.50
C SER A 103 -3.57 -2.31 -11.81
N ASN A 104 -3.29 -1.62 -10.69
CA ASN A 104 -1.95 -1.61 -10.10
C ASN A 104 -1.59 -2.91 -9.36
N HIS A 105 -2.57 -3.57 -8.75
CA HIS A 105 -2.42 -4.92 -8.22
C HIS A 105 -3.15 -5.90 -9.11
N VAL A 106 -2.61 -7.11 -9.17
CA VAL A 106 -3.23 -8.22 -9.88
C VAL A 106 -3.99 -9.07 -8.86
N ASN A 107 -5.30 -9.20 -9.06
CA ASN A 107 -6.16 -10.09 -8.29
C ASN A 107 -6.39 -11.39 -9.07
N ALA A 108 -7.05 -12.36 -8.42
CA ALA A 108 -7.34 -13.65 -9.03
C ALA A 108 -8.10 -13.53 -10.37
N ASP A 109 -9.06 -12.61 -10.43
CA ASP A 109 -9.90 -12.36 -11.61
C ASP A 109 -9.09 -11.75 -12.78
N ASP A 110 -7.95 -11.12 -12.51
CA ASP A 110 -7.12 -10.48 -13.53
C ASP A 110 -6.19 -11.48 -14.23
N LEU A 111 -5.92 -12.64 -13.61
CA LEU A 111 -4.90 -13.60 -14.07
C LEU A 111 -5.10 -14.10 -15.50
N GLU A 112 -6.35 -14.25 -15.95
CA GLU A 112 -6.69 -14.70 -17.30
C GLU A 112 -6.43 -13.63 -18.38
N HIS A 113 -6.24 -12.37 -17.98
CA HIS A 113 -6.11 -11.21 -18.87
C HIS A 113 -4.72 -10.56 -18.81
N ILE A 114 -3.78 -11.14 -18.06
CA ILE A 114 -2.41 -10.59 -17.97
C ILE A 114 -1.65 -10.88 -19.25
N THR A 115 -1.07 -9.83 -19.81
CA THR A 115 -0.02 -9.96 -20.81
C THR A 115 1.33 -9.87 -20.09
N GLU A 116 2.17 -10.90 -20.23
CA GLU A 116 3.53 -10.82 -19.68
C GLU A 116 4.38 -9.86 -20.53
N ASP A 117 5.30 -9.15 -19.87
CA ASP A 117 6.25 -8.24 -20.54
C ASP A 117 5.57 -7.23 -21.49
N GLU A 118 4.47 -6.62 -21.03
CA GLU A 118 3.74 -5.59 -21.76
C GLU A 118 4.66 -4.48 -22.27
N ASP A 119 4.30 -3.92 -23.42
CA ASP A 119 4.97 -2.75 -23.98
C ASP A 119 4.56 -1.48 -23.24
N ILE A 120 5.06 -1.35 -22.00
CA ILE A 120 4.81 -0.19 -21.16
C ILE A 120 5.71 0.98 -21.53
N ASP A 121 5.16 2.18 -21.42
CA ASP A 121 5.90 3.43 -21.55
C ASP A 121 6.63 3.75 -20.24
N VAL A 122 7.93 3.42 -20.20
CA VAL A 122 8.76 3.61 -19.01
C VAL A 122 8.87 5.08 -18.61
N SER A 123 8.74 6.02 -19.55
CA SER A 123 8.75 7.47 -19.26
C SER A 123 7.53 7.94 -18.44
N LYS A 124 6.44 7.18 -18.50
CA LYS A 124 5.24 7.40 -17.67
C LYS A 124 5.25 6.56 -16.40
N SER A 125 6.18 5.61 -16.29
CA SER A 125 6.27 4.75 -15.11
C SER A 125 6.88 5.49 -13.93
N ARG A 126 6.42 5.16 -12.73
CA ARG A 126 6.85 5.79 -11.48
C ARG A 126 7.07 4.75 -10.41
N LEU A 127 8.13 4.93 -9.62
CA LEU A 127 8.23 4.31 -8.31
C LEU A 127 7.17 4.94 -7.40
N ARG A 128 6.24 4.12 -6.93
CA ARG A 128 5.25 4.49 -5.93
C ARG A 128 5.70 3.99 -4.57
N VAL A 129 5.84 4.88 -3.60
CA VAL A 129 6.23 4.55 -2.23
C VAL A 129 5.15 5.04 -1.27
N GLU A 130 4.77 4.16 -0.35
CA GLU A 130 3.88 4.49 0.76
C GLU A 130 4.72 4.51 2.04
N LEU A 131 4.91 5.69 2.63
CA LEU A 131 5.45 5.82 3.98
C LEU A 131 4.31 5.58 4.95
N GLN A 132 4.26 4.38 5.50
CA GLN A 132 3.17 3.92 6.36
C GLN A 132 3.54 4.15 7.83
N THR A 133 2.60 4.69 8.60
CA THR A 133 2.73 4.94 10.03
C THR A 133 1.62 4.22 10.80
N LEU A 134 1.99 3.60 11.93
CA LEU A 134 1.04 3.04 12.90
C LEU A 134 1.16 3.80 14.22
N SER A 135 0.04 4.33 14.69
CA SER A 135 -0.04 5.09 15.95
C SER A 135 -1.25 4.65 16.77
N ARG A 136 -1.13 4.60 18.10
CA ARG A 136 -2.25 4.32 19.00
C ARG A 136 -2.84 5.63 19.51
N LEU A 137 -4.15 5.84 19.31
CA LEU A 137 -4.85 7.01 19.84
C LEU A 137 -4.98 6.92 21.36
N PRO A 138 -4.80 8.04 22.10
CA PRO A 138 -4.70 8.03 23.56
C PRO A 138 -5.99 7.60 24.27
N GLU A 139 -7.14 8.10 23.80
CA GLU A 139 -8.43 7.93 24.49
C GLU A 139 -9.16 6.68 24.02
N THR A 140 -9.43 6.57 22.72
CA THR A 140 -10.19 5.45 22.13
C THR A 140 -9.38 4.17 22.06
N ARG A 141 -8.05 4.27 22.18
CA ARG A 141 -7.13 3.17 21.92
C ARG A 141 -7.27 2.61 20.50
N ALA A 142 -7.85 3.31 19.54
CA ALA A 142 -7.83 2.89 18.14
C ALA A 142 -6.40 2.89 17.59
N VAL A 143 -6.10 2.03 16.62
CA VAL A 143 -4.90 2.16 15.79
C VAL A 143 -5.24 3.07 14.60
N LEU A 144 -4.50 4.16 14.45
CA LEU A 144 -4.44 4.94 13.22
C LEU A 144 -3.32 4.36 12.36
N PHE A 145 -3.69 3.76 11.23
CA PHE A 145 -2.80 3.40 10.15
C PHE A 145 -2.87 4.48 9.09
N SER A 146 -1.83 5.30 8.96
CA SER A 146 -1.74 6.30 7.89
C SER A 146 -0.70 5.89 6.86
N PHE A 147 -0.86 6.33 5.62
CA PHE A 147 0.20 6.21 4.63
C PHE A 147 0.24 7.40 3.69
N LYS A 148 1.41 8.03 3.62
CA LYS A 148 1.72 9.07 2.65
C LYS A 148 2.23 8.45 1.37
N THR A 149 1.60 8.78 0.25
CA THR A 149 2.01 8.30 -1.08
C THR A 149 2.97 9.28 -1.72
N HIS A 150 4.12 8.77 -2.15
CA HIS A 150 5.09 9.47 -2.99
C HIS A 150 5.18 8.80 -4.35
N LEU A 151 5.28 9.61 -5.40
CA LEU A 151 5.54 9.15 -6.75
C LEU A 151 6.82 9.79 -7.26
N CYS A 152 7.78 8.97 -7.69
CA CYS A 152 9.03 9.40 -8.31
C CYS A 152 9.11 8.79 -9.70
N THR A 153 9.50 9.57 -10.72
CA THR A 153 9.80 9.03 -12.04
C THR A 153 11.00 8.10 -11.98
N LEU A 154 11.06 7.12 -12.88
CA LEU A 154 12.20 6.22 -12.93
C LEU A 154 13.49 6.94 -13.38
N ASP A 155 13.36 8.03 -14.16
CA ASP A 155 14.48 8.93 -14.50
C ASP A 155 15.10 9.57 -13.25
N GLU A 156 14.28 10.08 -12.32
CA GLU A 156 14.77 10.65 -11.05
C GLU A 156 15.58 9.61 -10.26
N ILE A 157 15.01 8.42 -10.04
CA ILE A 157 15.69 7.31 -9.33
C ILE A 157 17.01 6.95 -10.00
N LYS A 158 17.02 6.88 -11.34
CA LYS A 158 18.22 6.55 -12.12
C LYS A 158 19.27 7.65 -12.03
N SER A 159 18.85 8.92 -12.09
CA SER A 159 19.75 10.08 -11.98
C SER A 159 20.44 10.17 -10.61
N GLU A 160 19.81 9.64 -9.56
CA GLU A 160 20.40 9.50 -8.23
C GLU A 160 21.35 8.29 -8.11
N GLY A 161 21.52 7.50 -9.17
CA GLY A 161 22.37 6.30 -9.17
C GLY A 161 21.72 5.08 -8.50
N LEU A 162 20.43 5.14 -8.19
CA LEU A 162 19.70 4.08 -7.49
C LEU A 162 19.05 3.05 -8.43
N GLY A 163 19.21 3.22 -9.74
CA GLY A 163 18.66 2.33 -10.77
C GLY A 163 18.95 0.84 -10.54
N PRO A 164 20.23 0.43 -10.37
CA PRO A 164 20.58 -0.96 -10.10
C PRO A 164 19.92 -1.52 -8.83
N GLN A 165 19.86 -0.72 -7.76
CA GLN A 165 19.26 -1.14 -6.49
C GLN A 165 17.75 -1.38 -6.62
N LEU A 166 17.04 -0.50 -7.33
CA LEU A 166 15.61 -0.70 -7.59
C LEU A 166 15.39 -1.93 -8.50
N ALA A 167 16.24 -2.14 -9.50
CA ALA A 167 16.15 -3.32 -10.36
C ALA A 167 16.33 -4.64 -9.57
N ASP A 168 17.27 -4.68 -8.63
CA ASP A 168 17.49 -5.81 -7.73
C ASP A 168 16.30 -6.01 -6.78
N ALA A 169 15.69 -4.92 -6.28
CA ALA A 169 14.48 -4.99 -5.48
C ALA A 169 13.29 -5.58 -6.27
N ILE A 170 13.18 -5.26 -7.57
CA ILE A 170 12.19 -5.85 -8.47
C ILE A 170 12.45 -7.35 -8.67
N ASP A 171 13.70 -7.79 -8.82
CA ASP A 171 14.05 -9.21 -8.85
C ASP A 171 13.66 -9.93 -7.55
N GLY A 172 13.82 -9.26 -6.41
CA GLY A 172 13.41 -9.72 -5.10
C GLY A 172 11.92 -10.03 -4.96
N LEU A 173 11.05 -9.39 -5.75
CA LEU A 173 9.60 -9.70 -5.75
C LEU A 173 9.32 -11.15 -6.17
N LYS A 174 10.15 -11.71 -7.06
CA LYS A 174 10.04 -13.09 -7.55
C LYS A 174 10.89 -14.07 -6.72
N GLN A 175 12.06 -13.63 -6.27
CA GLN A 175 13.06 -14.49 -5.63
C GLN A 175 12.92 -14.57 -4.09
N GLY A 176 12.16 -13.66 -3.48
CA GLY A 176 11.99 -13.56 -2.04
C GLY A 176 11.16 -14.67 -1.40
N ASN A 177 10.84 -14.48 -0.11
CA ASN A 177 10.07 -15.44 0.70
C ASN A 177 8.57 -15.54 0.34
N ALA A 178 8.07 -14.65 -0.52
CA ALA A 178 6.71 -14.65 -1.05
C ALA A 178 6.72 -14.40 -2.58
N PRO A 179 7.10 -15.40 -3.40
CA PRO A 179 7.26 -15.23 -4.86
C PRO A 179 6.02 -14.72 -5.61
N GLY A 180 4.82 -14.95 -5.05
CA GLY A 180 3.57 -14.41 -5.61
C GLY A 180 3.51 -12.88 -5.62
N MET A 181 4.39 -12.18 -4.87
CA MET A 181 4.48 -10.73 -4.88
C MET A 181 4.84 -10.16 -6.25
N TRP A 182 5.57 -10.92 -7.08
CA TRP A 182 5.83 -10.58 -8.48
C TRP A 182 4.54 -10.33 -9.25
N THR A 183 3.59 -11.26 -9.15
CA THR A 183 2.30 -11.14 -9.83
C THR A 183 1.42 -10.12 -9.13
N TYR A 184 1.27 -10.20 -7.80
CA TYR A 184 0.40 -9.31 -7.02
C TYR A 184 0.72 -7.83 -7.23
N LYS A 185 2.01 -7.44 -7.29
CA LYS A 185 2.42 -6.04 -7.56
C LYS A 185 2.45 -5.67 -9.04
N GLY A 186 1.95 -6.55 -9.92
CA GLY A 186 1.88 -6.31 -11.36
C GLY A 186 3.21 -6.42 -12.10
N ALA A 187 4.30 -6.82 -11.44
CA ALA A 187 5.64 -6.86 -12.03
C ALA A 187 5.75 -7.86 -13.20
N VAL A 188 4.83 -8.81 -13.32
CA VAL A 188 4.68 -9.66 -14.50
C VAL A 188 4.46 -8.87 -15.81
N ARG A 189 3.84 -7.68 -15.73
CA ARG A 189 3.62 -6.80 -16.90
C ARG A 189 4.81 -5.90 -17.17
N TRP A 190 5.27 -5.18 -16.15
CA TRP A 190 6.23 -4.08 -16.30
C TRP A 190 7.68 -4.43 -15.90
N GLY A 191 7.89 -5.52 -15.16
CA GLY A 191 9.13 -5.80 -14.44
C GLY A 191 10.36 -5.92 -15.33
N LYS A 192 10.23 -6.55 -16.50
CA LYS A 192 11.34 -6.70 -17.44
C LYS A 192 11.80 -5.36 -18.00
N LYS A 193 10.89 -4.61 -18.64
CA LYS A 193 11.20 -3.31 -19.27
C LYS A 193 11.74 -2.29 -18.27
N VAL A 194 11.13 -2.21 -17.08
CA VAL A 194 11.59 -1.30 -16.03
C VAL A 194 13.01 -1.65 -15.60
N LYS A 195 13.33 -2.94 -15.37
CA LYS A 195 14.69 -3.35 -15.00
C LYS A 195 15.72 -3.08 -16.09
N GLU A 196 15.39 -3.34 -17.36
CA GLU A 196 16.28 -3.06 -18.50
C GLU A 196 16.60 -1.56 -18.58
N TYR A 197 15.59 -0.70 -18.42
CA TYR A 197 15.78 0.74 -18.40
C TYR A 197 16.58 1.23 -17.18
N LEU A 198 16.32 0.70 -15.98
CA LEU A 198 17.03 1.09 -14.76
C LEU A 198 18.51 0.70 -14.77
N ARG A 199 18.88 -0.34 -15.54
CA ARG A 199 20.25 -0.86 -15.66
C ARG A 199 21.03 -0.32 -16.87
N SER A 200 20.41 0.47 -17.74
CA SER A 200 21.05 1.02 -18.96
C SER A 200 21.90 2.26 -18.72
#